data_AF-A0A7D9CWJ7-F1
#
_entry.id   AF-A0A7D9CWJ7-F1
#
_cell.length_a   1.000
_cell.length_b   1.000
_cell.length_c   1.000
_cell.angle_alpha   90.00
_cell.angle_beta   90.00
_cell.angle_gamma   90.00
#
_symmetry.space_group_name_H-M   'P 1'
#
loop_
_entity.id
_entity.type
_entity.pdbx_description
1 polymer ?
#
loop_
_entity_poly.entity_id
_entity_poly.type
_entity_poly.pdbx_seq_one_letter_code
_entity_poly.pdbx_strand_id
1 'polypeptide(L)'
;MNPELINCIKTITYLIEEHLDIVYSSPPWGGPSYSDNGSFNLDDLQPFGLEKFLRSILPICNNIAVFLPRNSDLAQLKSTSIAVFGPNFKLRVLKISTNGHLKGLLCCWGDAFTGIALPDAAGDNC
;
A
#
# COMPACT_ATOMS: atom_id res chain seq x y z
N MET A 1 -22.12 12.72 21.91
CA MET A 1 -21.01 12.42 20.97
C MET A 1 -21.46 12.84 19.57
N ASN A 2 -20.58 13.44 18.75
CA ASN A 2 -20.92 13.91 17.38
C ASN A 2 -21.52 12.74 16.56
N PRO A 3 -22.70 12.88 15.91
CA PRO A 3 -23.29 11.85 15.06
C PRO A 3 -22.36 11.29 13.98
N GLU A 4 -21.49 12.12 13.40
CA GLU A 4 -20.48 11.67 12.44
C GLU A 4 -19.47 10.71 13.08
N LEU A 5 -18.99 11.06 14.28
CA LEU A 5 -18.06 10.20 15.03
C LEU A 5 -18.70 8.86 15.38
N ILE A 6 -19.99 8.85 15.73
CA ILE A 6 -20.75 7.62 15.98
C ILE A 6 -20.81 6.75 14.73
N ASN A 7 -21.07 7.35 13.56
CA ASN A 7 -21.11 6.62 12.29
C ASN A 7 -19.74 6.06 11.89
N CYS A 8 -18.66 6.81 12.10
CA CYS A 8 -17.30 6.33 11.87
C CYS A 8 -16.99 5.11 12.75
N ILE A 9 -17.30 5.17 14.04
CA ILE A 9 -17.07 4.05 14.97
C ILE A 9 -17.86 2.83 14.53
N LYS A 10 -19.16 2.97 14.24
CA LYS A 10 -20.00 1.86 13.76
C LYS A 10 -19.45 1.22 12.49
N THR A 11 -18.98 2.04 11.55
CA THR A 11 -18.40 1.55 10.29
C THR A 11 -17.13 0.75 10.56
N ILE A 12 -16.22 1.26 11.40
CA ILE A 12 -14.98 0.55 11.75
C ILE A 12 -15.30 -0.77 12.45
N THR A 13 -16.22 -0.78 13.42
CA THR A 13 -16.66 -1.98 14.11
C THR A 13 -17.22 -3.02 13.14
N TYR A 14 -18.10 -2.61 12.23
CA TYR A 14 -18.63 -3.48 11.18
C TYR A 14 -17.51 -4.11 10.32
N LEU A 15 -16.54 -3.32 9.85
CA LEU A 15 -15.45 -3.84 9.02
C LEU A 15 -14.55 -4.83 9.78
N ILE A 16 -14.39 -4.66 11.09
CA ILE A 16 -13.66 -5.61 11.94
C ILE A 16 -14.44 -6.92 12.06
N GLU A 17 -15.76 -6.84 12.22
CA GLU A 17 -16.65 -8.01 12.38
C GLU A 17 -16.80 -8.82 11.08
N GLU A 18 -16.83 -8.15 9.92
CA GLU A 18 -16.98 -8.79 8.61
C GLU A 18 -15.72 -9.53 8.12
N HIS A 19 -14.60 -9.44 8.84
CA HIS A 19 -13.34 -10.11 8.49
C HIS A 19 -12.89 -9.91 7.03
N LEU A 20 -12.52 -8.67 6.68
CA LEU A 20 -12.04 -8.35 5.33
C LEU A 20 -10.83 -9.19 4.92
N ASP A 21 -10.93 -9.84 3.76
CA ASP A 21 -9.82 -10.63 3.20
C ASP A 21 -8.64 -9.74 2.81
N ILE A 22 -8.91 -8.63 2.13
CA ILE A 22 -7.91 -7.71 1.57
C ILE A 22 -8.43 -6.27 1.64
N VAL A 23 -7.55 -5.35 2.01
CA VAL A 23 -7.74 -3.90 1.81
C VAL A 23 -6.86 -3.42 0.66
N TYR A 24 -7.47 -2.77 -0.33
CA TYR A 24 -6.75 -2.08 -1.41
C TYR A 24 -6.86 -0.56 -1.23
N SER A 25 -5.76 0.15 -1.47
CA SER A 25 -5.74 1.61 -1.46
C SER A 25 -4.80 2.19 -2.51
N SER A 26 -5.22 3.30 -3.11
CA SER A 26 -4.39 4.14 -3.99
C SER A 26 -4.41 5.57 -3.43
N PRO A 27 -3.65 5.84 -2.35
CA PRO A 27 -3.65 7.15 -1.72
C PRO A 27 -3.18 8.23 -2.70
N PRO A 28 -3.65 9.49 -2.60
CA PRO A 28 -3.14 10.57 -3.44
C PRO A 28 -1.64 10.81 -3.23
N TRP A 29 -0.91 11.03 -4.34
CA TRP A 29 0.55 11.21 -4.35
C TRP A 29 0.99 12.67 -4.51
N GLY A 30 0.06 13.63 -4.45
CA GLY A 30 0.36 15.05 -4.70
C GLY A 30 0.28 15.49 -6.17
N GLY A 31 -0.30 14.66 -7.06
CA GLY A 31 -0.47 14.99 -8.47
C GLY A 31 0.79 14.77 -9.32
N PRO A 32 0.83 15.21 -10.59
CA PRO A 32 1.91 14.87 -11.53
C PRO A 32 3.33 15.22 -11.08
N SER A 33 3.48 16.19 -10.18
CA SER A 33 4.76 16.63 -9.61
C SER A 33 5.41 15.60 -8.67
N TYR A 34 4.73 14.50 -8.32
CA TYR A 34 5.32 13.41 -7.54
C TYR A 34 6.61 12.86 -8.18
N SER A 35 6.73 12.98 -9.50
CA SER A 35 7.88 12.48 -10.27
C SER A 35 8.99 13.50 -10.49
N ASP A 36 8.86 14.72 -9.99
CA ASP A 36 9.85 15.78 -10.19
C ASP A 36 11.14 15.49 -9.40
N ASN A 37 11.03 14.74 -8.30
CA ASN A 37 12.13 14.31 -7.45
C ASN A 37 12.55 12.87 -7.76
N GLY A 38 13.84 12.57 -7.65
CA GLY A 38 14.40 11.26 -8.02
C GLY A 38 13.77 10.08 -7.27
N SER A 39 13.61 10.20 -5.95
CA SER A 39 12.96 9.20 -5.09
C SER A 39 11.77 9.84 -4.39
N PHE A 40 10.59 9.24 -4.49
CA PHE A 40 9.38 9.70 -3.81
C PHE A 40 9.41 9.27 -2.34
N ASN A 41 9.35 10.25 -1.45
CA ASN A 41 9.31 10.05 -0.01
C ASN A 41 7.91 9.59 0.42
N LEU A 42 7.82 8.42 1.04
CA LEU A 42 6.57 7.79 1.46
C LEU A 42 5.84 8.53 2.58
N ASP A 43 6.52 9.48 3.24
CA ASP A 43 5.89 10.38 4.20
C ASP A 43 5.07 11.49 3.52
N ASP A 44 5.32 11.74 2.23
CA ASP A 44 4.58 12.74 1.43
C ASP A 44 3.24 12.20 0.91
N LEU A 45 2.92 10.91 1.15
CA LEU A 45 1.59 10.37 0.88
C LEU A 45 0.52 11.18 1.61
N GLN A 46 -0.59 11.43 0.91
CA GLN A 46 -1.72 12.18 1.45
C GLN A 46 -2.88 11.25 1.80
N PRO A 47 -3.68 11.55 2.84
CA PRO A 47 -3.54 12.69 3.75
C PRO A 47 -2.51 12.49 4.88
N PHE A 48 -1.83 11.35 4.90
CA PHE A 48 -0.76 11.04 5.84
C PHE A 48 0.19 9.99 5.26
N GLY A 49 1.43 9.99 5.75
CA GLY A 49 2.49 9.09 5.31
C GLY A 49 2.15 7.60 5.43
N LEU A 50 2.91 6.77 4.70
CA LEU A 50 2.66 5.34 4.57
C LEU A 50 2.58 4.61 5.92
N GLU A 51 3.45 4.94 6.88
CA GLU A 51 3.45 4.29 8.18
C GLU A 51 2.11 4.46 8.90
N LYS A 52 1.65 5.72 9.00
CA LYS A 52 0.38 6.05 9.67
C LYS A 52 -0.80 5.41 8.94
N PHE A 53 -0.75 5.37 7.61
CA PHE A 53 -1.74 4.68 6.80
C PHE A 53 -1.81 3.19 7.15
N LEU A 54 -0.69 2.46 7.08
CA LEU A 54 -0.69 1.03 7.34
C LEU A 54 -1.14 0.70 8.78
N ARG A 55 -0.67 1.46 9.78
CA ARG A 55 -1.11 1.30 11.18
C ARG A 55 -2.61 1.53 11.37
N SER A 56 -3.22 2.39 10.57
CA SER A 56 -4.67 2.65 10.66
C SER A 56 -5.53 1.51 10.10
N ILE A 57 -4.99 0.73 9.16
CA ILE A 57 -5.69 -0.39 8.51
C ILE A 57 -5.50 -1.71 9.24
N LEU A 58 -4.34 -1.90 9.88
CA LEU A 58 -3.98 -3.13 10.61
C LEU A 58 -5.05 -3.67 11.59
N PRO A 59 -5.80 -2.82 12.33
CA PRO A 59 -6.87 -3.33 13.20
C PRO A 59 -8.02 -4.02 12.45
N ILE A 60 -8.14 -3.79 11.14
CA ILE A 60 -9.26 -4.22 10.30
C ILE A 60 -8.85 -5.36 9.37
N CYS A 61 -7.61 -5.36 8.84
CA CYS A 61 -7.15 -6.37 7.90
C CYS A 61 -5.63 -6.54 7.94
N ASN A 62 -5.17 -7.79 7.84
CA ASN A 62 -3.74 -8.15 7.78
C ASN A 62 -3.17 -8.17 6.35
N ASN A 63 -4.03 -8.24 5.33
CA ASN A 63 -3.62 -8.27 3.94
C ASN A 63 -3.91 -6.91 3.28
N ILE A 64 -2.86 -6.14 3.02
CA ILE A 64 -2.99 -4.76 2.56
C ILE A 64 -2.26 -4.62 1.22
N ALA A 65 -2.93 -4.07 0.22
CA ALA A 65 -2.36 -3.72 -1.08
C ALA A 65 -2.41 -2.22 -1.28
N VAL A 66 -1.26 -1.59 -1.51
CA VAL A 66 -1.16 -0.14 -1.73
C VAL A 66 -0.49 0.14 -3.06
N PHE A 67 -1.16 0.92 -3.90
CA PHE A 67 -0.58 1.43 -5.14
C PHE A 67 0.18 2.72 -4.88
N LEU A 68 1.49 2.69 -5.12
CA LEU A 68 2.46 3.73 -4.83
C LEU A 68 3.10 4.29 -6.10
N PRO A 69 3.67 5.52 -6.03
CA PRO A 69 4.45 6.09 -7.11
C PRO A 69 5.53 5.16 -7.66
N ARG A 70 5.74 5.21 -8.96
CA ARG A 70 6.78 4.41 -9.64
C ARG A 70 8.21 4.67 -9.14
N ASN A 71 8.46 5.85 -8.59
CA ASN A 71 9.73 6.31 -8.04
C ASN A 71 9.77 6.24 -6.51
N SER A 72 8.85 5.52 -5.85
CA SER A 72 8.88 5.37 -4.38
C SER A 72 10.20 4.79 -3.87
N ASP A 73 10.67 5.35 -2.76
CA ASP A 73 11.88 4.90 -2.09
C ASP A 73 11.72 3.47 -1.54
N LEU A 74 12.38 2.49 -2.18
CA LEU A 74 12.30 1.09 -1.77
C LEU A 74 13.01 0.81 -0.44
N ALA A 75 14.02 1.60 -0.09
CA ALA A 75 14.70 1.47 1.20
C ALA A 75 13.78 1.96 2.33
N GLN A 76 13.11 3.10 2.12
CA GLN A 76 12.08 3.59 3.03
C GLN A 76 10.90 2.64 3.12
N LEU A 77 10.43 2.08 2.00
CA LEU A 77 9.36 1.09 1.98
C LEU A 77 9.69 -0.09 2.90
N LYS A 78 10.93 -0.60 2.82
CA LYS A 78 11.42 -1.68 3.66
C LYS A 78 11.49 -1.27 5.13
N SER A 79 12.09 -0.12 5.46
CA SER A 79 12.22 0.31 6.86
C SER A 79 10.85 0.57 7.50
N THR A 80 9.94 1.24 6.79
CA THR A 80 8.55 1.45 7.23
C THR A 80 7.83 0.12 7.42
N SER A 81 8.01 -0.83 6.51
CA SER A 81 7.40 -2.16 6.66
C SER A 81 7.89 -2.90 7.90
N ILE A 82 9.20 -2.84 8.20
CA ILE A 82 9.77 -3.43 9.42
C ILE A 82 9.20 -2.74 10.66
N ALA A 83 9.07 -1.41 10.65
CA ALA A 83 8.54 -0.64 11.77
C ALA A 83 7.06 -0.95 12.06
N VAL A 84 6.28 -1.27 11.02
CA VAL A 84 4.84 -1.55 11.14
C VAL A 84 4.56 -3.02 11.45
N PHE A 85 5.20 -3.95 10.73
CA PHE A 85 4.87 -5.38 10.75
C PHE A 85 5.93 -6.26 11.44
N GLY A 86 7.06 -5.69 11.86
CA GLY A 86 8.20 -6.42 12.41
C GLY A 86 9.13 -7.01 11.33
N PRO A 87 10.23 -7.68 11.72
CA PRO A 87 11.29 -8.10 10.79
C PRO A 87 10.91 -9.24 9.85
N ASN A 88 9.89 -10.04 10.21
CA ASN A 88 9.48 -11.23 9.46
C ASN A 88 8.25 -10.98 8.57
N PHE A 89 7.99 -9.72 8.23
CA PHE A 89 6.88 -9.34 7.37
C PHE A 89 7.01 -9.94 5.97
N LYS A 90 5.86 -10.17 5.34
CA LYS A 90 5.78 -10.58 3.95
C LYS A 90 5.34 -9.39 3.11
N LEU A 91 6.18 -9.01 2.15
CA LEU A 91 5.92 -7.94 1.21
C LEU A 91 6.24 -8.41 -0.21
N ARG A 92 5.28 -8.24 -1.11
CA ARG A 92 5.47 -8.37 -2.54
C ARG A 92 5.38 -6.98 -3.18
N VAL A 93 6.36 -6.64 -4.00
CA VAL A 93 6.36 -5.39 -4.78
C VAL A 93 6.23 -5.74 -6.26
N LEU A 94 5.17 -5.26 -6.90
CA LEU A 94 4.87 -5.48 -8.31
C LEU A 94 5.07 -4.19 -9.08
N LYS A 95 5.84 -4.25 -10.16
CA LYS A 95 5.98 -3.14 -11.10
C LYS A 95 4.81 -3.17 -12.07
N ILE A 96 4.03 -2.09 -12.10
CA ILE A 96 2.89 -1.97 -12.99
C ILE A 96 3.28 -1.08 -14.16
N SER A 97 3.33 -1.66 -15.35
CA SER A 97 3.68 -0.96 -16.61
C SER A 97 2.50 -0.96 -17.58
N THR A 98 2.42 0.09 -18.40
CA THR A 98 1.47 0.16 -19.52
C THR A 98 2.20 0.76 -20.70
N ASN A 99 2.21 0.05 -21.84
CA ASN A 99 3.00 0.40 -23.01
C ASN A 99 4.47 0.70 -22.64
N GLY A 100 5.07 -0.15 -21.80
CA GLY A 100 6.51 -0.09 -21.46
C GLY A 100 6.90 0.99 -20.50
N HIS A 101 5.95 1.84 -20.17
CA HIS A 101 6.14 2.88 -19.20
C HIS A 101 5.66 2.38 -17.85
N LEU A 102 6.60 2.27 -16.91
CA LEU A 102 6.30 2.05 -15.50
C LEU A 102 5.36 3.15 -14.99
N LYS A 103 4.20 2.74 -14.48
CA LYS A 103 3.15 3.61 -13.95
C LYS A 103 3.19 3.70 -12.45
N GLY A 104 3.53 2.62 -11.76
CA GLY A 104 3.57 2.59 -10.31
C GLY A 104 4.07 1.27 -9.75
N LEU A 105 4.07 1.20 -8.43
CA LEU A 105 4.37 0.01 -7.67
C LEU A 105 3.11 -0.44 -6.93
N LEU A 106 2.70 -1.69 -7.10
CA LEU A 106 1.69 -2.30 -6.24
C LEU A 106 2.42 -3.08 -5.14
N CYS A 107 2.35 -2.55 -3.92
CA CYS A 107 3.01 -3.11 -2.75
C CYS A 107 1.97 -3.85 -1.91
N CYS A 108 2.18 -5.15 -1.69
CA CYS A 108 1.23 -6.01 -1.01
C CYS A 108 1.85 -6.66 0.22
N TRP A 109 1.28 -6.40 1.39
CA TRP A 109 1.64 -6.98 2.68
C TRP A 109 0.65 -8.08 3.06
N GLY A 110 1.15 -9.15 3.68
CA GLY A 110 0.33 -10.23 4.23
C GLY A 110 0.40 -11.54 3.47
N ASP A 111 -0.13 -12.59 4.07
CA ASP A 111 0.00 -13.98 3.60
C ASP A 111 -0.70 -14.21 2.26
N ALA A 112 -1.82 -13.52 2.02
CA ALA A 112 -2.62 -13.65 0.79
C ALA A 112 -1.84 -13.37 -0.50
N PHE A 113 -0.71 -12.66 -0.40
CA PHE A 113 0.13 -12.29 -1.54
C PHE A 113 1.39 -13.13 -1.68
N THR A 114 1.58 -14.13 -0.82
CA THR A 114 2.75 -15.02 -0.84
C THR A 114 2.40 -16.41 -1.36
N GLY A 115 3.39 -17.15 -1.86
CA GLY A 115 3.17 -18.50 -2.40
C GLY A 115 2.56 -18.57 -3.81
N ILE A 116 2.21 -17.43 -4.41
CA ILE A 116 1.79 -17.36 -5.82
C ILE A 116 3.02 -17.18 -6.70
N ALA A 117 3.30 -18.16 -7.55
CA ALA A 117 4.20 -18.00 -8.68
C ALA A 117 3.49 -17.09 -9.69
N LEU A 118 4.07 -15.92 -9.95
CA LEU A 118 3.63 -15.15 -11.11
C LEU A 118 4.25 -15.85 -12.32
N PRO A 119 3.50 -16.03 -13.43
CA PRO A 119 4.14 -16.39 -14.68
C PRO A 119 5.24 -15.35 -14.91
N ASP A 120 6.47 -15.82 -15.14
CA ASP A 120 7.61 -14.96 -15.43
C ASP A 120 7.12 -13.92 -16.43
N ALA A 121 7.36 -12.63 -16.11
CA ALA A 121 7.00 -11.54 -16.99
C ALA A 121 7.57 -11.87 -18.37
N ALA A 122 6.69 -12.34 -19.26
CA ALA A 122 7.07 -12.66 -20.63
C ALA A 122 7.70 -11.38 -21.18
N GLY A 123 8.93 -11.54 -21.69
CA GLY A 123 9.93 -10.50 -21.91
C GLY A 123 9.41 -9.10 -22.21
N ASP A 124 10.07 -8.12 -21.61
CA ASP A 124 10.23 -6.73 -22.08
C ASP A 124 9.80 -6.58 -23.55
N ASN A 125 8.55 -6.20 -23.81
CA ASN A 125 8.00 -5.84 -25.13
C ASN A 125 6.55 -5.31 -25.07
N CYS A 126 6.17 -4.62 -24.00
CA CYS A 126 5.14 -3.60 -24.11
C CYS A 126 5.80 -2.32 -23.71
#